data_AF-A0A6G1EZJ2-F1
#
_entry.id   AF-A0A6G1EZJ2-F1
#
_cell.length_a   1.000
_cell.length_b   1.000
_cell.length_c   1.000
_cell.angle_alpha   90.00
_cell.angle_beta   90.00
_cell.angle_gamma   90.00
#
_symmetry.space_group_name_H-M   'P 1'
#
loop_
_entity.id
_entity.type
_entity.pdbx_description
1 polymer ?
#
loop_
_entity_poly.entity_id
_entity_poly.type
_entity_poly.pdbx_seq_one_letter_code
_entity_poly.pdbx_strand_id
1 'polypeptide(L)'
;MLVLRGRPLLTLANLFVVSDHRHTGFHRLDLGWGEPVYGGGADVVFGLAFLVAVNNGGGDGAVAAIVALPRPAMRRFASEMERLSK
;
A
#
# COMPACT_ATOMS: atom_id res chain seq x y z
N MET A 1 -7.51 4.35 -22.83
CA MET A 1 -7.11 2.97 -22.49
C MET A 1 -5.84 2.60 -23.25
N LEU A 2 -4.85 2.01 -22.58
CA LEU A 2 -3.57 1.56 -23.19
C LEU A 2 -3.79 0.63 -24.39
N VAL A 3 -4.81 -0.24 -24.30
CA VAL A 3 -5.24 -1.18 -25.34
C VAL A 3 -5.78 -0.45 -26.59
N LEU A 4 -6.56 0.62 -26.41
CA LEU A 4 -7.11 1.40 -27.55
C LEU A 4 -6.02 2.16 -28.33
N ARG A 5 -4.81 2.26 -27.79
CA ARG A 5 -3.67 2.96 -28.42
C ARG A 5 -2.56 2.01 -28.88
N GLY A 6 -2.79 0.69 -28.88
CA GLY A 6 -1.82 -0.32 -29.32
C GLY A 6 -0.53 -0.37 -28.50
N ARG A 7 -0.52 0.21 -27.29
CA ARG A 7 0.67 0.19 -26.43
C ARG A 7 0.75 -1.15 -25.71
N PRO A 8 1.95 -1.80 -25.65
CA PRO A 8 2.11 -3.03 -24.89
C PRO A 8 1.69 -2.84 -23.43
N LEU A 9 1.25 -3.94 -22.79
CA LEU A 9 0.56 -4.00 -21.49
C LEU A 9 1.44 -3.61 -20.27
N LEU A 10 2.45 -2.75 -20.45
CA LEU A 10 3.54 -2.42 -19.52
C LEU A 10 4.73 -3.38 -19.61
N THR A 11 5.93 -2.81 -19.69
CA THR A 11 7.18 -3.55 -19.50
C THR A 11 7.31 -3.88 -18.02
N LEU A 12 7.20 -5.16 -17.65
CA LEU A 12 7.20 -5.61 -16.26
C LEU A 12 8.61 -5.70 -15.65
N ALA A 13 9.66 -5.68 -16.47
CA ALA A 13 11.04 -5.67 -15.99
C ALA A 13 11.34 -4.34 -15.26
N ASN A 14 11.84 -4.44 -14.02
CA ASN A 14 12.15 -3.31 -13.14
C ASN A 14 10.97 -2.37 -12.85
N LEU A 15 9.74 -2.85 -13.00
CA LEU A 15 8.55 -2.10 -12.64
C LEU A 15 8.22 -2.29 -11.16
N PHE A 16 8.02 -1.19 -10.45
CA PHE A 16 7.48 -1.18 -9.10
C PHE A 16 6.29 -0.22 -9.06
N VAL A 17 5.11 -0.75 -8.74
CA VAL A 17 3.86 0.01 -8.73
C VAL A 17 3.45 0.28 -7.30
N VAL A 18 3.15 1.55 -7.02
CA VAL A 18 2.56 1.97 -5.74
C VAL A 18 1.16 2.49 -6.02
N SER A 19 0.18 1.95 -5.31
CA SER A 19 -1.21 2.41 -5.38
C SER A 19 -1.64 3.00 -4.03
N ASP A 20 -2.29 4.16 -4.08
CA ASP A 20 -2.76 4.85 -2.89
C ASP A 20 -4.21 4.49 -2.58
N HIS A 21 -4.40 3.68 -1.54
CA HIS A 21 -5.71 3.23 -1.06
C HIS A 21 -6.19 4.04 0.15
N ARG A 22 -5.49 5.09 0.57
CA ARG A 22 -5.91 5.89 1.73
C ARG A 22 -7.28 6.54 1.53
N HIS A 23 -7.62 6.82 0.28
CA HIS A 23 -8.84 7.53 -0.13
C HIS A 23 -10.00 6.61 -0.54
N THR A 24 -9.84 5.29 -0.46
CA THR A 24 -10.92 4.34 -0.81
C THR A 24 -12.00 4.23 0.26
N GLY A 25 -11.75 4.76 1.46
CA GLY A 25 -12.70 4.76 2.56
C GLY A 25 -12.78 3.45 3.36
N PHE A 26 -11.90 2.47 3.09
CA PHE A 26 -11.95 1.17 3.79
C PHE A 26 -11.83 1.29 5.32
N HIS A 27 -11.11 2.29 5.82
CA HIS A 27 -10.94 2.54 7.25
C HIS A 27 -12.19 3.12 7.94
N ARG A 28 -13.25 3.45 7.19
CA ARG A 28 -14.51 4.06 7.70
C ARG A 28 -15.72 3.15 7.53
N LEU A 29 -15.52 1.92 7.05
CA LEU A 29 -16.60 0.98 6.81
C LEU A 29 -17.03 0.34 8.14
N ASP A 30 -18.09 0.84 8.74
CA ASP A 30 -18.71 0.22 9.92
C ASP A 30 -19.85 -0.70 9.50
N LEU A 31 -19.74 -1.99 9.86
CA LEU A 31 -20.75 -3.02 9.60
C LEU A 31 -21.66 -3.29 10.82
N GLY A 32 -21.63 -2.41 11.83
CA GLY A 32 -22.29 -2.58 13.12
C GLY A 32 -21.37 -3.12 14.23
N TRP A 33 -20.06 -3.24 13.96
CA TRP A 33 -19.04 -3.68 14.92
C TRP A 33 -18.01 -2.59 15.22
N GLY A 34 -18.21 -1.38 14.70
CA GLY A 34 -17.27 -0.27 14.78
C GLY A 34 -16.38 -0.17 13.54
N GLU A 35 -15.69 0.96 13.42
CA GLU A 35 -14.75 1.20 12.33
C GLU A 35 -13.51 0.30 12.44
N PRO A 36 -13.00 -0.23 11.30
CA PRO A 36 -11.82 -1.08 11.31
C PRO A 36 -10.53 -0.26 11.53
N VAL A 37 -9.55 -0.88 12.19
CA VAL A 37 -8.21 -0.30 12.40
C VAL A 37 -7.51 0.01 11.07
N TYR A 38 -7.69 -0.84 10.05
CA TYR A 38 -7.21 -0.59 8.69
C TYR A 38 -8.03 -1.43 7.70
N GLY A 39 -7.97 -1.08 6.42
CA GLY A 39 -8.55 -1.89 5.37
C GLY A 39 -7.85 -1.66 4.02
N GLY A 40 -7.88 -2.65 3.14
CA GLY A 40 -7.12 -2.62 1.90
C GLY A 40 -6.99 -3.99 1.24
N GLY A 41 -6.02 -4.13 0.33
CA GLY A 41 -5.73 -5.40 -0.31
C GLY A 41 -5.32 -6.46 0.72
N ALA A 42 -5.86 -7.67 0.58
CA ALA A 42 -5.59 -8.78 1.50
C ALA A 42 -4.16 -9.34 1.36
N ASP A 43 -3.54 -9.14 0.19
CA ASP A 43 -2.20 -9.64 -0.12
C ASP A 43 -1.47 -8.67 -1.06
N VAL A 44 -0.15 -8.78 -1.11
CA VAL A 44 0.71 -8.03 -2.02
C VAL A 44 1.81 -8.92 -2.57
N VAL A 45 2.02 -8.85 -3.87
CA VAL A 45 3.10 -9.58 -4.56
C VAL A 45 4.28 -8.65 -4.83
N PHE A 46 5.45 -9.25 -5.04
CA PHE A 46 6.65 -8.49 -5.42
C PHE A 46 6.38 -7.59 -6.64
N GLY A 47 6.79 -6.33 -6.55
CA GLY A 47 6.56 -5.32 -7.59
C GLY A 47 5.29 -4.49 -7.38
N LEU A 48 4.45 -4.82 -6.39
CA LEU A 48 3.31 -4.02 -5.99
C LEU A 48 3.48 -3.53 -4.54
N ALA A 49 2.93 -2.36 -4.25
CA ALA A 49 2.80 -1.82 -2.90
C ALA A 49 1.53 -0.98 -2.79
N PHE A 50 0.94 -1.00 -1.59
CA PHE A 50 -0.27 -0.24 -1.29
C PHE A 50 -0.04 0.69 -0.11
N LEU A 51 -0.46 1.95 -0.24
CA LEU A 51 -0.59 2.86 0.90
C LEU A 51 -2.01 2.76 1.44
N VAL A 52 -2.18 2.42 2.71
CA VAL A 52 -3.49 2.30 3.34
C VAL A 52 -3.62 3.30 4.49
N ALA A 53 -4.84 3.78 4.69
CA ALA A 53 -5.17 4.58 5.87
C ALA A 53 -5.39 3.64 7.06
N VAL A 54 -4.81 4.00 8.20
CA VAL A 54 -4.90 3.29 9.46
C VAL A 54 -5.55 4.20 10.48
N ASN A 55 -6.64 3.73 11.07
CA ASN A 55 -7.31 4.37 12.18
C ASN A 55 -6.64 3.92 13.49
N ASN A 56 -5.96 4.86 14.16
CA ASN A 56 -5.30 4.60 15.44
C ASN A 56 -6.15 5.06 16.65
N GLY A 57 -7.44 5.35 16.46
CA GLY A 57 -8.37 5.80 17.51
C GLY A 57 -8.10 7.20 18.08
N GLY A 58 -6.97 7.83 17.72
CA GLY A 58 -6.51 9.12 18.25
C GLY A 58 -6.88 10.36 17.42
N GLY A 59 -7.76 10.24 16.44
CA GLY A 59 -8.17 11.35 15.55
C GLY A 59 -7.16 11.68 14.44
N ASP A 60 -5.86 11.54 14.70
CA ASP A 60 -4.82 11.61 13.68
C ASP A 60 -4.68 10.26 12.96
N GLY A 61 -5.17 10.20 11.71
CA GLY A 61 -5.03 9.01 10.88
C GLY A 61 -3.56 8.74 10.52
N ALA A 62 -3.14 7.48 10.62
CA ALA A 62 -1.81 7.04 10.22
C ALA A 62 -1.83 6.47 8.79
N VAL A 63 -0.66 6.39 8.16
CA VAL A 63 -0.48 5.75 6.85
C VAL A 63 0.42 4.55 7.02
N ALA A 64 -0.04 3.38 6.57
CA ALA A 64 0.79 2.19 6.47
C ALA A 64 1.10 1.86 5.01
N ALA A 65 2.29 1.32 4.77
CA ALA A 65 2.70 0.78 3.48
C ALA A 65 2.68 -0.76 3.55
N ILE A 66 1.82 -1.39 2.75
CA ILE A 66 1.79 -2.83 2.54
C ILE A 66 2.71 -3.14 1.36
N VAL A 67 3.81 -3.84 1.62
CA VAL A 67 4.86 -4.11 0.62
C VAL A 67 5.43 -5.52 0.79
N ALA A 68 5.68 -6.22 -0.32
CA ALA A 68 6.40 -7.48 -0.36
C ALA A 68 7.69 -7.36 -1.18
N LEU A 69 8.80 -7.73 -0.56
CA LEU A 69 10.13 -7.75 -1.16
C LEU A 69 10.86 -9.04 -0.78
N PRO A 70 11.84 -9.50 -1.58
CA PRO A 70 12.76 -10.55 -1.16
C PRO A 70 13.35 -10.22 0.21
N ARG A 71 13.51 -11.23 1.07
CA ARG A 71 13.91 -11.07 2.47
C ARG A 71 15.12 -10.14 2.70
N PRO A 72 16.20 -10.19 1.91
CA PRO A 72 17.32 -9.26 2.08
C PRO A 72 16.95 -7.80 1.77
N ALA A 73 16.10 -7.58 0.77
CA ALA A 73 15.62 -6.26 0.39
C ALA A 73 14.65 -5.70 1.42
N MET A 74 13.79 -6.53 2.03
CA MET A 74 12.88 -6.09 3.09
C MET A 74 13.62 -5.52 4.31
N ARG A 75 14.75 -6.14 4.71
CA ARG A 75 15.58 -5.62 5.81
C ARG A 75 16.17 -4.25 5.50
N ARG A 76 16.65 -4.05 4.26
CA ARG A 76 17.18 -2.75 3.81
C ARG A 76 16.06 -1.71 3.76
N PHE A 77 14.90 -2.08 3.24
CA PHE A 77 13.73 -1.19 3.19
C PHE A 77 13.35 -0.68 4.58
N ALA A 78 13.22 -1.57 5.57
CA ALA A 78 12.91 -1.17 6.95
C ALA A 78 13.94 -0.20 7.53
N SER A 79 15.23 -0.46 7.31
CA SER A 79 16.33 0.43 7.77
C SER A 79 16.28 1.82 7.12
N GLU A 80 15.99 1.90 5.82
CA GLU A 80 15.89 3.19 5.12
C GLU A 80 14.66 3.97 5.58
N MET A 81 13.52 3.29 5.80
CA MET A 81 12.30 3.92 6.31
C MET A 81 12.50 4.49 7.71
N GLU A 82 13.21 3.78 8.59
CA GLU A 82 13.56 4.30 9.92
C GLU A 82 14.45 5.54 9.81
N ARG A 83 15.42 5.54 8.88
CA ARG A 83 16.30 6.69 8.66
C ARG A 83 15.55 7.91 8.13
N LEU A 84 14.54 7.72 7.28
CA LEU A 84 13.71 8.79 6.73
C LEU A 84 12.66 9.33 7.71
N SER A 85 12.33 8.55 8.74
CA SER A 85 11.33 8.92 9.76
C SER A 85 11.95 9.63 10.97
N LYS A 86 13.28 9.85 10.96
CA LYS A 86 14.03 10.68 11.91
C LYS A 86 14.31 12.04 11.31
#